data_AF-A0A839TTW0-F1
#
_entry.id   AF-A0A839TTW0-F1
#
_cell.length_a   1.000
_cell.length_b   1.000
_cell.length_c   1.000
_cell.angle_alpha   90.00
_cell.angle_beta   90.00
_cell.angle_gamma   90.00
#
_symmetry.space_group_name_H-M   'P 1'
#
loop_
_entity.id
_entity.type
_entity.pdbx_description
1 polymer ?
#
loop_
_entity_poly.entity_id
_entity_poly.type
_entity_poly.pdbx_seq_one_letter_code
_entity_poly.pdbx_strand_id
1 'polypeptide(L)' 'MEEKFYRHIGVYGICMVNEKILVIRKSLGPYTGQLDLPGGRLEVSESLEQGTG' A
#
# COMPACT_ATOMS: atom_id res chain seq x y z
N MET A 1 23.38 -18.50 -11.16
CA MET A 1 23.06 -17.75 -9.92
C MET A 1 21.96 -16.78 -10.31
N GLU A 2 20.70 -17.11 -10.03
CA GLU A 2 19.58 -16.21 -10.31
C GLU A 2 19.60 -15.06 -9.29
N GLU A 3 19.78 -13.83 -9.76
CA GLU A 3 19.56 -12.65 -8.93
C GLU A 3 18.07 -12.51 -8.64
N LYS A 4 17.66 -12.85 -7.41
CA LYS A 4 16.31 -12.55 -6.91
C LYS A 4 16.20 -11.06 -6.62
N PHE A 5 15.75 -10.29 -7.60
CA PHE A 5 15.29 -8.92 -7.40
C PHE A 5 13.98 -8.94 -6.58
N TYR A 6 14.07 -8.67 -5.27
CA TYR A 6 12.89 -8.41 -4.44
C TYR A 6 12.31 -7.04 -4.80
N ARG A 7 11.47 -7.00 -5.83
CA ARG A 7 10.74 -5.78 -6.17
C ARG A 7 9.65 -5.57 -5.12
N HIS A 8 9.82 -4.57 -4.26
CA HIS A 8 8.77 -4.09 -3.38
C HIS A 8 7.73 -3.35 -4.24
N ILE A 9 6.69 -4.05 -4.67
CA ILE A 9 5.53 -3.43 -5.32
C ILE A 9 4.56 -3.01 -4.22
N GLY A 10 4.32 -1.71 -4.09
CA GLY A 10 3.26 -1.17 -3.24
C GLY A 10 2.01 -0.94 -4.07
N VAL A 11 0.87 -1.43 -3.60
CA VAL A 11 -0.45 -1.14 -4.18
C VAL A 11 -1.18 -0.21 -3.22
N TYR A 12 -1.72 0.88 -3.77
CA TYR A 12 -2.49 1.87 -3.03
C TYR A 12 -3.90 1.95 -3.60
N GLY A 13 -4.90 1.90 -2.72
CA GLY A 13 -6.28 2.17 -3.05
C GLY A 13 -6.57 3.68 -2.97
N ILE A 14 -7.36 4.18 -3.90
CA ILE A 14 -7.87 5.55 -3.86
C ILE A 14 -9.39 5.47 -3.69
N CYS A 15 -9.90 5.99 -2.58
CA CYS A 15 -11.33 6.18 -2.34
C CYS A 15 -11.60 7.68 -2.23
N MET A 16 -12.55 8.18 -3.05
CA MET A 16 -12.88 9.59 -3.13
C MET A 16 -14.38 9.81 -2.92
N VAL A 17 -14.73 10.71 -2.00
CA VAL A 17 -16.11 11.07 -1.67
C VAL A 17 -16.19 12.56 -1.42
N ASN A 18 -17.10 13.26 -2.11
CA ASN A 18 -17.31 14.71 -1.96
C ASN A 18 -16.00 15.52 -2.02
N GLU A 19 -15.18 15.25 -3.05
CA GLU A 19 -13.87 15.90 -3.27
C GLU A 19 -12.82 15.67 -2.17
N LYS A 20 -13.08 14.74 -1.24
CA LYS A 20 -12.14 14.30 -0.21
C LYS A 20 -11.63 12.91 -0.54
N ILE A 21 -10.38 12.63 -0.16
CA ILE A 21 -9.76 11.31 -0.28
C ILE A 21 -9.63 10.63 1.07
N LEU A 22 -9.79 9.31 1.09
CA LEU A 22 -9.50 8.49 2.25
C LEU A 22 -7.99 8.35 2.44
N VAL A 23 -7.52 8.65 3.66
CA VAL A 23 -6.12 8.49 4.08
C VAL A 23 -6.08 7.78 5.43
N ILE A 24 -4.97 7.09 5.70
CA ILE A 24 -4.68 6.46 6.99
C ILE A 24 -3.52 7.20 7.67
N ARG A 25 -3.42 7.06 8.99
CA ARG A 25 -2.26 7.55 9.75
C ARG A 25 -1.31 6.40 10.02
N LYS A 26 -0.06 6.50 9.56
CA LYS A 26 0.94 5.45 9.81
C LYS A 26 1.23 5.32 11.29
N SER A 27 0.95 4.15 11.86
CA SER A 27 1.16 3.88 13.29
C SER A 27 2.58 3.43 13.60
N LEU A 28 3.31 2.88 12.63
CA LEU A 28 4.65 2.30 12.78
C LEU A 28 5.51 2.56 11.52
N GLY A 29 6.84 2.51 11.69
CA GLY A 29 7.83 2.65 10.60
C GLY A 29 8.39 4.07 10.42
N PRO A 30 9.22 4.30 9.38
CA PRO A 30 9.98 5.55 9.19
C PRO A 30 9.11 6.79 8.96
N TYR A 31 7.81 6.62 8.71
CA TYR A 31 6.84 7.69 8.50
C TYR A 31 5.72 7.70 9.55
N THR A 32 5.99 7.19 10.75
CA THR A 32 5.03 7.19 11.86
C THR A 32 4.45 8.58 12.10
N GLY A 33 3.12 8.65 12.21
CA GLY A 33 2.37 9.88 12.44
C GLY A 33 2.07 10.71 11.19
N GLN A 34 2.56 10.33 10.02
CA GLN A 34 2.20 10.97 8.76
C GLN A 34 0.92 10.36 8.16
N LEU A 35 0.26 11.14 7.29
CA LEU A 35 -0.86 10.66 6.49
C LEU A 35 -0.32 9.90 5.28
N ASP A 36 -0.95 8.79 4.95
CA ASP A 36 -0.62 7.95 3.81
C ASP A 36 -1.90 7.43 3.14
N LEU A 37 -1.78 6.96 1.91
CA LEU A 37 -2.88 6.31 1.23
C LEU A 37 -3.12 4.92 1.81
N PRO A 38 -4.38 4.45 1.88
CA PRO A 38 -4.67 3.08 2.25
C PRO A 38 -4.06 2.15 1.19
N GLY A 39 -3.31 1.15 1.64
CA GLY A 39 -2.56 0.28 0.75
C GLY A 39 -1.53 -0.55 1.49
N GLY A 40 -0.84 -1.40 0.73
CA GLY A 40 0.09 -2.36 1.29
C GLY A 40 1.10 -2.85 0.27
N ARG A 41 2.05 -3.65 0.76
CA ARG A 41 2.94 -4.40 -0.11
C ARG A 41 2.14 -5.52 -0.76
N LEU A 42 2.25 -5.66 -2.07
CA LEU A 42 1.71 -6.83 -2.76
C LEU A 42 2.61 -8.02 -2.41
N GLU A 43 2.08 -8.96 -1.62
CA GLU A 43 2.76 -10.24 -1.38
C GLU A 43 2.70 -11.08 -2.67
N VAL A 44 3.76 -11.83 -2.96
CA VAL A 44 3.98 -12.51 -4.26
C VAL A 44 2.87 -13.51 -4.64
N SER A 45 2.03 -13.91 -3.68
CA SER A 45 0.91 -14.83 -3.86
C SER A 45 -0.47 -14.16 -3.99
N GLU A 46 -0.56 -12.83 -3.98
CA GLU A 46 -1.83 -12.10 -4.12
C GLU A 46 -1.96 -11.52 -5.53
N SER A 47 -3.07 -11.81 -6.20
CA SER A 47 -3.48 -11.09 -7.42
C SER A 47 -3.71 -9.61 -7.09
N LEU A 48 -3.54 -8.70 -8.06
CA LEU A 48 -3.68 -7.24 -7.83
C LEU A 48 -5.00 -6.86 -7.14
N GLU A 49 -6.06 -7.65 -7.34
CA GLU A 49 -7.38 -7.41 -6.74
C GLU A 49 -7.47 -7.82 -5.26
N GLN A 50 -6.57 -8.67 -4.76
CA GLN A 50 -6.64 -9.21 -3.39
C GLN A 50 -5.97 -8.32 -2.34
N GLY A 51 -5.05 -7.45 -2.74
CA GLY A 51 -4.31 -6.55 -1.84
C GLY A 51 -5.11 -5.35 -1.28
N THR A 52 -6.43 -5.31 -1.49
CA THR A 52 -7.31 -4.21 -1.03
C THR A 52 -8.38 -4.67 -0.03
N GLY A 53 -8.18 -5.83 0.61
CA GLY A 53 -9.08 -6.39 1.64
C GLY A 53 -8.88 -5.80 3.03
#